data_AF-A0AA89AWX2-F1
#
_entry.id   AF-A0AA89AWX2-F1
#
_cell.length_a   1.000
_cell.length_b   1.000
_cell.length_c   1.000
_cell.angle_alpha   90.00
_cell.angle_beta   90.00
_cell.angle_gamma   90.00
#
_symmetry.space_group_name_H-M   'P 1'
#
loop_
_entity.id
_entity.type
_entity.pdbx_description
1 polymer ?
#
loop_
_entity_poly.entity_id
_entity_poly.type
_entity_poly.pdbx_seq_one_letter_code
_entity_poly.pdbx_strand_id
1 'polypeptide(L)'
;MVSLHVGLLVIADCNYAPGDQQVFIRYGKFSNATLLLDFGFTLPYNNYDQVQVEFSIPHHDCLRALKLELLNSHFVPTVKDVNGFNSSGSSFIIKEVMSASGKGRGIPQSLRAYAHVLCSSSHQELSDMAMEAAQSDGRLARVPLKNRTREIQAHQFLLSKFSHLVEEYNACLKSLGPPTAPCMFENVSLRRQQTRDLLTGELRVLKSASAWLKYYCERLT
;
A
#
# COMPACT_ATOMS: atom_id res chain seq x y z
N MET A 1 23.37 -47.35 3.60
CA MET A 1 22.44 -46.21 3.58
C MET A 1 23.08 -45.09 4.39
N VAL A 2 23.46 -43.97 3.76
CA VAL A 2 24.04 -42.83 4.48
C VAL A 2 22.90 -41.94 4.94
N SER A 3 22.70 -41.85 6.25
CA SER A 3 21.67 -41.01 6.86
C SER A 3 22.16 -39.55 6.89
N LEU A 4 21.74 -38.76 5.90
CA LEU A 4 21.95 -37.31 5.88
C LEU A 4 21.17 -36.69 7.04
N HIS A 5 21.89 -36.24 8.06
CA HIS A 5 21.33 -35.43 9.14
C HIS A 5 21.27 -33.97 8.66
N VAL A 6 20.07 -33.48 8.41
CA VAL A 6 19.82 -32.06 8.15
C VAL A 6 19.53 -31.38 9.48
N GLY A 7 20.29 -30.32 9.81
CA GLY A 7 20.10 -29.51 11.01
C GLY A 7 19.75 -28.06 10.67
N LEU A 8 19.03 -27.40 11.59
CA LEU A 8 18.77 -25.95 11.50
C LEU A 8 19.93 -25.18 12.15
N LEU A 9 20.56 -24.30 11.39
CA LEU A 9 21.60 -23.38 11.88
C LEU A 9 21.03 -21.97 11.96
N VAL A 10 21.10 -21.34 13.13
CA VAL A 10 20.79 -19.92 13.33
C VAL A 10 22.08 -19.19 13.61
N ILE A 11 22.38 -18.18 12.78
CA ILE A 11 23.58 -17.34 12.90
C ILE A 11 23.12 -15.95 13.35
N ALA A 12 23.77 -15.42 14.39
CA ALA A 12 23.54 -14.06 14.86
C ALA A 12 23.82 -13.04 13.76
N ASP A 13 22.92 -12.06 13.59
CA ASP A 13 23.04 -11.01 12.57
C ASP A 13 23.85 -9.80 13.06
N CYS A 14 24.21 -9.76 14.34
CA CYS A 14 25.11 -8.80 14.94
C CYS A 14 25.98 -9.43 16.04
N ASN A 15 26.99 -8.69 16.49
CA ASN A 15 27.87 -9.12 17.57
C ASN A 15 27.17 -8.89 18.91
N TYR A 16 27.16 -9.92 19.76
CA TYR A 16 26.65 -9.86 21.13
C TYR A 16 27.81 -9.98 22.12
N ALA A 17 27.80 -9.15 23.17
CA ALA A 17 28.80 -9.20 24.22
C ALA A 17 28.45 -10.25 25.28
N PRO A 18 29.44 -10.91 25.91
CA PRO A 18 29.19 -11.75 27.07
C PRO A 18 28.50 -10.94 28.19
N GLY A 19 27.29 -11.35 28.58
CA GLY A 19 26.47 -10.63 29.58
C GLY A 19 25.31 -9.83 29.00
N ASP A 20 25.19 -9.74 27.66
CA ASP A 20 23.96 -9.24 27.04
C ASP A 20 22.77 -10.10 27.49
N GLN A 21 21.72 -9.45 27.97
CA GLN A 21 20.57 -10.15 28.56
C GLN A 21 19.80 -10.96 27.52
N GLN A 22 19.85 -10.57 26.24
CA GLN A 22 19.07 -11.16 25.16
C GLN A 22 19.82 -11.10 23.82
N VAL A 23 19.66 -12.18 23.05
CA VAL A 23 20.08 -12.26 21.64
C VAL A 23 18.81 -12.14 20.79
N PHE A 24 18.77 -11.17 19.88
CA PHE A 24 17.63 -10.94 19.02
C PHE A 24 17.83 -11.55 17.63
N ILE A 25 16.72 -11.82 16.95
CA ILE A 25 16.72 -12.22 15.54
C ILE A 25 15.78 -11.30 14.77
N ARG A 26 16.06 -11.10 13.48
CA ARG A 26 15.16 -10.38 12.58
C ARG A 26 14.13 -11.33 12.00
N TYR A 27 12.86 -11.03 12.27
CA TYR A 27 11.75 -11.86 11.82
C TYR A 27 11.55 -11.73 10.30
N GLY A 28 11.81 -10.54 9.76
CA GLY A 28 11.69 -10.25 8.34
C GLY A 28 11.44 -8.76 8.09
N LYS A 29 11.09 -8.44 6.84
CA LYS A 29 10.68 -7.09 6.43
C LYS A 29 9.15 -6.99 6.48
N PHE A 30 8.60 -7.02 7.69
CA PHE A 30 7.16 -7.06 7.94
C PHE A 30 6.62 -5.72 8.40
N SER A 31 5.44 -5.32 7.90
CA SER A 31 4.72 -4.15 8.37
C SER A 31 4.18 -4.37 9.79
N ASN A 32 3.81 -3.31 10.49
CA ASN A 32 3.13 -3.45 11.78
C ASN A 32 1.79 -4.22 11.67
N ALA A 33 1.12 -4.20 10.52
CA ALA A 33 -0.08 -5.01 10.31
C ALA A 33 0.24 -6.52 10.40
N THR A 34 1.29 -6.97 9.71
CA THR A 34 1.75 -8.37 9.76
C THR A 34 2.33 -8.71 11.13
N LEU A 35 3.13 -7.83 11.72
CA LEU A 35 3.70 -8.06 13.06
C LEU A 35 2.62 -8.21 14.12
N LEU A 36 1.55 -7.41 14.05
CA LEU A 36 0.46 -7.44 15.01
C LEU A 36 -0.38 -8.71 14.85
N LEU A 37 -0.72 -9.10 13.62
CA LEU A 37 -1.59 -10.24 13.34
C LEU A 37 -0.89 -11.59 13.56
N ASP A 38 0.36 -11.73 13.08
CA ASP A 38 1.04 -13.02 13.06
C ASP A 38 1.92 -13.23 14.31
N PHE A 39 2.39 -12.15 14.94
CA PHE A 39 3.36 -12.22 16.04
C PHE A 39 2.92 -11.49 17.32
N GLY A 40 1.83 -10.72 17.30
CA GLY A 40 1.24 -10.10 18.48
C GLY A 40 1.97 -8.86 19.01
N PHE A 41 2.83 -8.22 18.20
CA PHE A 41 3.52 -6.98 18.60
C PHE A 41 3.64 -5.97 17.45
N THR A 42 4.03 -4.74 17.78
CA THR A 42 4.35 -3.68 16.82
C THR A 42 5.72 -3.10 17.13
N LEU A 43 6.32 -2.45 16.13
CA LEU A 43 7.51 -1.63 16.32
C LEU A 43 7.13 -0.16 16.19
N PRO A 44 7.56 0.71 17.12
CA PRO A 44 7.40 2.15 16.93
C PRO A 44 8.17 2.58 15.69
N TYR A 45 7.53 3.33 14.80
CA TYR A 45 8.15 3.83 13.56
C TYR A 45 8.77 2.72 12.68
N ASN A 46 7.98 1.72 12.33
CA ASN A 46 8.43 0.61 11.47
C ASN A 46 8.63 1.06 10.01
N ASN A 47 9.86 1.01 9.50
CA ASN A 47 10.19 1.38 8.12
C ASN A 47 9.65 0.42 7.05
N TYR A 48 9.05 -0.70 7.45
CA TYR A 48 8.36 -1.64 6.57
C TYR A 48 6.85 -1.47 6.60
N ASP A 49 6.32 -0.45 7.28
CA ASP A 49 4.89 -0.12 7.22
C ASP A 49 4.41 0.06 5.78
N GLN A 50 3.22 -0.44 5.55
CA GLN A 50 2.51 -0.37 4.27
C GLN A 50 1.02 -0.31 4.57
N VAL A 51 0.25 0.27 3.65
CA VAL A 51 -1.21 0.37 3.77
C VAL A 51 -1.86 -0.27 2.55
N GLN A 52 -2.91 -1.06 2.77
CA GLN A 52 -3.74 -1.59 1.70
C GLN A 52 -4.87 -0.60 1.40
N VAL A 53 -4.99 -0.18 0.15
CA VAL A 53 -6.06 0.72 -0.29
C VAL A 53 -6.92 0.02 -1.33
N GLU A 54 -8.22 0.02 -1.08
CA GLU A 54 -9.22 -0.57 -1.96
C GLU A 54 -9.89 0.50 -2.84
N PHE A 55 -10.11 0.11 -4.09
CA PHE A 55 -10.80 0.90 -5.09
C PHE A 55 -11.85 0.05 -5.77
N SER A 56 -12.96 0.69 -6.17
CA SER A 56 -14.04 0.06 -6.92
C SER A 56 -14.44 0.94 -8.11
N ILE A 57 -14.79 0.31 -9.23
CA ILE A 57 -15.41 1.04 -10.35
C ILE A 57 -16.87 1.33 -9.99
N PRO A 58 -17.33 2.60 -10.06
CA PRO A 58 -18.73 2.95 -9.80
C PRO A 58 -19.69 2.11 -10.65
N HIS A 59 -20.79 1.63 -10.05
CA HIS A 59 -21.77 0.79 -10.74
C HIS A 59 -22.43 1.47 -11.94
N HIS A 60 -22.57 2.80 -11.89
CA HIS A 60 -23.18 3.62 -12.93
C HIS A 60 -22.20 4.17 -13.97
N ASP A 61 -20.94 3.71 -13.98
CA ASP A 61 -19.97 4.13 -14.99
C ASP A 61 -20.36 3.55 -16.37
N CYS A 62 -20.57 4.42 -17.37
CA CYS A 62 -21.00 4.01 -18.71
C CYS A 62 -19.99 3.08 -19.41
N LEU A 63 -18.71 3.13 -19.03
CA LEU A 63 -17.64 2.29 -19.57
C LEU A 63 -17.27 1.16 -18.61
N ARG A 64 -18.08 0.90 -17.57
CA ARG A 64 -17.78 -0.08 -16.52
C ARG A 64 -17.37 -1.45 -17.06
N ALA A 65 -18.12 -1.98 -18.03
CA ALA A 65 -17.84 -3.30 -18.61
C ALA A 65 -16.46 -3.36 -19.26
N LEU A 66 -16.14 -2.36 -20.10
CA LEU A 66 -14.85 -2.25 -20.78
C LEU A 66 -13.69 -2.05 -19.79
N LYS A 67 -13.88 -1.21 -18.78
CA LYS A 67 -12.88 -0.99 -17.72
C LYS A 67 -12.62 -2.29 -16.95
N LEU A 68 -13.66 -3.04 -16.57
CA LEU A 68 -13.51 -4.31 -15.87
C LEU A 68 -12.79 -5.36 -16.73
N GLU A 69 -13.16 -5.49 -18.00
CA GLU A 69 -12.52 -6.40 -18.94
C GLU A 69 -11.03 -6.08 -19.10
N LEU A 70 -10.70 -4.80 -19.33
CA LEU A 70 -9.33 -4.34 -19.46
C LEU A 70 -8.54 -4.58 -18.18
N LEU A 71 -9.10 -4.26 -17.01
CA LEU A 71 -8.41 -4.50 -15.74
C LEU A 71 -8.19 -5.99 -15.49
N ASN A 72 -9.19 -6.83 -15.70
CA ASN A 72 -9.07 -8.29 -15.50
C ASN A 72 -8.03 -8.93 -16.44
N SER A 73 -7.82 -8.34 -17.61
CA SER A 73 -6.85 -8.85 -18.61
C SER A 73 -5.41 -8.50 -18.27
N HIS A 74 -5.18 -7.41 -17.52
CA HIS A 74 -3.83 -6.86 -17.30
C HIS A 74 -3.42 -6.80 -15.82
N PHE A 75 -4.37 -6.90 -14.89
CA PHE A 75 -4.11 -6.98 -13.46
C PHE A 75 -4.38 -8.40 -12.99
N VAL A 76 -3.40 -8.99 -12.30
CA VAL A 76 -3.59 -10.27 -11.64
C VAL A 76 -4.57 -10.05 -10.48
N PRO A 77 -5.70 -10.77 -10.40
CA PRO A 77 -6.57 -10.69 -9.25
C PRO A 77 -5.78 -11.08 -8.00
N THR A 78 -5.68 -10.17 -7.03
CA THR A 78 -5.19 -10.53 -5.70
C THR A 78 -6.19 -11.54 -5.12
N VAL A 79 -5.71 -12.76 -4.89
CA VAL A 79 -6.37 -13.95 -4.31
C VAL A 79 -7.81 -13.74 -3.84
N LYS A 80 -8.74 -14.51 -4.42
CA LYS A 80 -10.13 -14.63 -3.95
C LYS A 80 -10.13 -15.05 -2.48
N ASP A 81 -10.76 -14.25 -1.63
CA ASP A 81 -11.10 -14.69 -0.28
C ASP A 81 -11.98 -15.95 -0.36
N VAL A 82 -11.82 -16.85 0.61
CA VAL A 82 -12.53 -18.14 0.71
C VAL A 82 -14.05 -17.94 0.87
N ASN A 83 -14.48 -16.71 1.15
CA ASN A 83 -15.87 -16.30 1.13
C ASN A 83 -16.19 -15.63 -0.21
N GLY A 84 -16.99 -16.31 -1.05
CA GLY A 84 -17.42 -15.92 -2.39
C GLY A 84 -18.26 -14.65 -2.50
N PHE A 85 -17.89 -13.57 -1.80
CA PHE A 85 -18.31 -12.22 -2.13
C PHE A 85 -17.39 -11.72 -3.24
N ASN A 86 -17.95 -11.56 -4.43
CA ASN A 86 -17.31 -10.92 -5.57
C ASN A 86 -17.06 -9.43 -5.24
N SER A 87 -16.07 -9.14 -4.40
CA SER A 87 -15.52 -7.80 -4.31
C SER A 87 -14.85 -7.51 -5.65
N SER A 88 -15.57 -6.77 -6.50
CA SER A 88 -15.06 -6.18 -7.74
C SER A 88 -13.95 -5.13 -7.48
N GLY A 89 -13.46 -5.03 -6.25
CA GLY A 89 -12.49 -4.05 -5.82
C GLY A 89 -11.06 -4.48 -6.15
N SER A 90 -10.27 -3.55 -6.68
CA SER A 90 -8.83 -3.73 -6.80
C SER A 90 -8.16 -3.18 -5.54
N SER A 91 -7.39 -4.02 -4.86
CA SER A 91 -6.60 -3.62 -3.68
C SER A 91 -5.14 -3.39 -4.07
N PHE A 92 -4.54 -2.33 -3.53
CA PHE A 92 -3.15 -1.98 -3.77
C PHE A 92 -2.40 -1.76 -2.47
N ILE A 93 -1.22 -2.37 -2.37
CA ILE A 93 -0.29 -2.12 -1.26
C ILE A 93 0.55 -0.90 -1.59
N ILE A 94 0.47 0.11 -0.72
CA ILE A 94 1.26 1.34 -0.80
C ILE A 94 2.33 1.28 0.27
N LYS A 95 3.55 1.67 -0.10
CA LYS A 95 4.69 1.80 0.81
C LYS A 95 5.10 3.25 0.91
N GLU A 96 5.83 3.57 1.97
CA GLU A 96 6.32 4.93 2.20
C GLU A 96 7.15 5.43 1.01
N VAL A 97 6.84 6.65 0.55
CA VAL A 97 7.51 7.30 -0.59
C VAL A 97 8.55 8.27 -0.05
N MET A 98 9.82 7.91 -0.22
CA MET A 98 10.96 8.58 0.46
C MET A 98 11.34 9.96 -0.11
N SER A 99 10.82 10.39 -1.25
CA SER A 99 11.16 11.70 -1.82
C SER A 99 10.08 12.23 -2.77
N ALA A 100 9.69 13.49 -2.58
CA ALA A 100 8.95 14.25 -3.58
C ALA A 100 9.89 14.74 -4.70
N SER A 101 11.12 15.17 -4.37
CA SER A 101 12.03 15.89 -5.27
C SER A 101 13.08 15.05 -6.01
N GLY A 102 13.18 13.74 -5.76
CA GLY A 102 14.19 12.85 -6.34
C GLY A 102 13.63 11.74 -7.24
N LYS A 103 14.51 11.08 -8.02
CA LYS A 103 14.21 9.78 -8.65
C LYS A 103 14.08 8.71 -7.56
N GLY A 104 12.92 8.66 -6.91
CA GLY A 104 12.51 7.62 -5.96
C GLY A 104 11.38 6.76 -6.51
N ARG A 105 11.08 5.65 -5.84
CA ARG A 105 9.89 4.83 -6.11
C ARG A 105 8.66 5.61 -5.66
N GLY A 106 7.97 6.27 -6.60
CA GLY A 106 6.66 6.88 -6.37
C GLY A 106 5.59 5.83 -6.07
N ILE A 107 4.31 6.18 -6.24
CA ILE A 107 3.24 5.19 -6.08
C ILE A 107 3.38 4.03 -7.09
N PRO A 108 2.84 2.83 -6.77
CA PRO A 108 2.94 1.67 -7.66
C PRO A 108 2.48 1.98 -9.09
N GLN A 109 3.22 1.49 -10.09
CA GLN A 109 2.85 1.68 -11.50
C GLN A 109 1.47 1.07 -11.80
N SER A 110 1.16 -0.08 -11.21
CA SER A 110 -0.15 -0.71 -11.32
C SER A 110 -1.27 0.21 -10.80
N LEU A 111 -1.04 0.90 -9.67
CA LEU A 111 -2.01 1.85 -9.14
C LEU A 111 -2.21 3.07 -10.06
N ARG A 112 -1.13 3.59 -10.66
CA ARG A 112 -1.24 4.67 -11.66
C ARG A 112 -2.06 4.23 -12.86
N ALA A 113 -1.76 3.05 -13.41
CA ALA A 113 -2.49 2.49 -14.54
C ALA A 113 -3.98 2.26 -14.21
N TYR A 114 -4.27 1.76 -13.01
CA TYR A 114 -5.65 1.60 -12.54
C TYR A 114 -6.38 2.95 -12.50
N ALA A 115 -5.75 4.01 -11.97
CA ALA A 115 -6.35 5.34 -11.95
C ALA A 115 -6.62 5.87 -13.37
N HIS A 116 -5.73 5.60 -14.33
CA HIS A 116 -5.93 6.01 -15.73
C HIS A 116 -7.15 5.30 -16.35
N VAL A 117 -7.26 3.98 -16.16
CA VAL A 117 -8.43 3.21 -16.60
C VAL A 117 -9.70 3.72 -15.94
N LEU A 118 -9.67 3.97 -14.63
CA LEU A 118 -10.83 4.44 -13.89
C LEU A 118 -11.30 5.83 -14.34
N CYS A 119 -10.37 6.76 -14.61
CA CYS A 119 -10.68 8.13 -15.04
C CYS A 119 -10.90 8.27 -16.56
N SER A 120 -10.73 7.19 -17.33
CA SER A 120 -11.03 7.19 -18.76
C SER A 120 -12.52 7.45 -19.01
N SER A 121 -12.80 8.26 -20.02
CA SER A 121 -14.15 8.74 -20.36
C SER A 121 -14.56 8.39 -21.79
N SER A 122 -13.63 7.82 -22.57
CA SER A 122 -13.92 7.32 -23.90
C SER A 122 -13.38 5.91 -24.11
N HIS A 123 -14.01 5.20 -25.04
CA HIS A 123 -13.52 3.91 -25.52
C HIS A 123 -12.13 4.02 -26.17
N GLN A 124 -11.84 5.14 -26.85
CA GLN A 124 -10.55 5.36 -27.50
C GLN A 124 -9.40 5.38 -26.49
N GLU A 125 -9.55 6.06 -25.36
CA GLU A 125 -8.52 6.10 -24.31
C GLU A 125 -8.20 4.69 -23.75
N LEU A 126 -9.24 3.87 -23.55
CA LEU A 126 -9.07 2.48 -23.10
C LEU A 126 -8.36 1.63 -24.16
N SER A 127 -8.75 1.79 -25.43
CA SER A 127 -8.14 1.10 -26.57
C SER A 127 -6.67 1.50 -26.76
N ASP A 128 -6.35 2.79 -26.63
CA ASP A 128 -4.98 3.30 -26.73
C ASP A 128 -4.08 2.68 -25.65
N MET A 129 -4.58 2.57 -24.41
CA MET A 129 -3.83 1.92 -23.31
C MET A 129 -3.65 0.42 -23.55
N ALA A 130 -4.68 -0.27 -24.06
CA ALA A 130 -4.57 -1.69 -24.41
C ALA A 130 -3.55 -1.90 -25.54
N MET A 131 -3.54 -1.03 -26.55
CA MET A 131 -2.59 -1.06 -27.65
C MET A 131 -1.16 -0.80 -27.18
N GLU A 132 -0.93 0.18 -26.30
CA GLU A 132 0.37 0.42 -25.66
C GLU A 132 0.87 -0.82 -24.93
N ALA A 133 0.01 -1.46 -24.13
CA ALA A 133 0.36 -2.67 -23.38
C ALA A 133 0.73 -3.83 -24.33
N ALA A 134 -0.04 -4.03 -25.39
CA ALA A 134 0.22 -5.07 -26.40
C ALA A 134 1.53 -4.85 -27.17
N GLN A 135 1.95 -3.60 -27.34
CA GLN A 135 3.21 -3.22 -28.00
C GLN A 135 4.42 -3.15 -27.06
N SER A 136 4.22 -3.41 -25.76
CA SER A 136 5.27 -3.28 -24.73
C SER A 136 5.37 -4.53 -23.85
N ASP A 137 5.59 -4.37 -22.53
CA ASP A 137 5.77 -5.48 -21.58
C ASP A 137 4.43 -6.05 -21.06
N GLY A 138 3.31 -5.76 -21.75
CA GLY A 138 1.96 -6.20 -21.37
C GLY A 138 1.32 -5.37 -20.26
N ARG A 139 2.02 -4.38 -19.68
CA ARG A 139 1.50 -3.56 -18.59
C ARG A 139 0.80 -2.32 -19.11
N LEU A 140 -0.37 -2.02 -18.55
CA LEU A 140 -1.14 -0.82 -18.91
C LEU A 140 -0.45 0.46 -18.44
N ALA A 141 -0.58 1.53 -19.25
CA ALA A 141 -0.13 2.89 -18.95
C ALA A 141 1.26 2.93 -18.31
N ARG A 142 2.23 2.32 -19.00
CA ARG A 142 3.60 2.19 -18.52
C ARG A 142 4.27 3.55 -18.42
N VAL A 143 3.91 4.43 -19.35
CA VAL A 143 4.35 5.83 -19.46
C VAL A 143 3.22 6.79 -19.07
N PRO A 144 3.54 8.03 -18.68
CA PRO A 144 2.52 9.06 -18.47
C PRO A 144 1.67 9.29 -19.73
N LEU A 145 0.39 9.59 -19.56
CA LEU A 145 -0.52 9.89 -20.66
C LEU A 145 -0.03 11.13 -21.43
N LYS A 146 -0.14 11.08 -22.76
CA LYS A 146 0.19 12.23 -23.63
C LYS A 146 -0.68 13.45 -23.29
N ASN A 147 -1.94 13.20 -22.93
CA ASN A 147 -2.85 14.25 -22.46
C ASN A 147 -2.58 14.56 -20.99
N ARG A 148 -1.84 15.65 -20.73
CA ARG A 148 -1.46 16.08 -19.38
C ARG A 148 -2.66 16.33 -18.47
N THR A 149 -3.76 16.88 -18.99
CA THR A 149 -4.97 17.11 -18.21
C THR A 149 -5.54 15.79 -17.69
N ARG A 150 -5.53 14.73 -18.51
CA ARG A 150 -6.00 13.40 -18.10
C ARG A 150 -5.06 12.73 -17.11
N GLU A 151 -3.75 12.91 -17.29
CA GLU A 151 -2.73 12.47 -16.31
C GLU A 151 -2.99 13.11 -14.94
N ILE A 152 -3.17 14.43 -14.90
CA ILE A 152 -3.43 15.19 -13.68
C ILE A 152 -4.75 14.74 -13.03
N GLN A 153 -5.82 14.59 -13.82
CA GLN A 153 -7.12 14.12 -13.32
C GLN A 153 -7.03 12.76 -12.63
N ALA A 154 -6.31 11.81 -13.21
CA ALA A 154 -6.15 10.48 -12.61
C ALA A 154 -5.33 10.53 -11.30
N HIS A 155 -4.29 11.37 -11.23
CA HIS A 155 -3.51 11.55 -10.01
C HIS A 155 -4.27 12.32 -8.92
N GLN A 156 -5.11 13.29 -9.31
CA GLN A 156 -6.02 14.00 -8.40
C GLN A 156 -7.09 13.07 -7.81
N PHE A 157 -7.61 12.11 -8.60
CA PHE A 157 -8.51 11.08 -8.09
C PHE A 157 -7.86 10.27 -6.95
N LEU A 158 -6.63 9.81 -7.14
CA LEU A 158 -5.88 9.08 -6.11
C LEU A 158 -5.63 9.96 -4.87
N LEU A 159 -5.25 11.22 -5.09
CA LEU A 159 -4.99 12.17 -4.01
C LEU A 159 -6.25 12.42 -3.16
N SER A 160 -7.42 12.53 -3.80
CA SER A 160 -8.70 12.67 -3.10
C SER A 160 -8.98 11.46 -2.21
N LYS A 161 -8.82 10.24 -2.75
CA LYS A 161 -9.01 9.00 -1.99
C LYS A 161 -8.05 8.90 -0.80
N PHE A 162 -6.76 9.22 -1.00
CA PHE A 162 -5.79 9.19 0.10
C PHE A 162 -6.04 10.26 1.14
N SER A 163 -6.47 11.46 0.73
CA SER A 163 -6.80 12.54 1.66
C SER A 163 -8.00 12.15 2.54
N HIS A 164 -9.01 11.50 1.97
CA HIS A 164 -10.12 10.94 2.75
C HIS A 164 -9.64 9.93 3.80
N LEU A 165 -8.82 8.96 3.39
CA LEU A 165 -8.26 7.96 4.30
C LEU A 165 -7.41 8.62 5.40
N VAL A 166 -6.61 9.63 5.06
CA VAL A 166 -5.82 10.39 6.05
C VAL A 166 -6.74 10.99 7.12
N GLU A 167 -7.89 11.55 6.75
CA GLU A 167 -8.84 12.09 7.73
C GLU A 167 -9.50 11.01 8.58
N GLU A 168 -9.88 9.87 7.99
CA GLU A 168 -10.41 8.73 8.74
C GLU A 168 -9.42 8.21 9.77
N TYR A 169 -8.14 8.05 9.38
CA TYR A 169 -7.09 7.63 10.30
C TYR A 169 -6.82 8.66 11.41
N ASN A 170 -6.82 9.95 11.07
CA ASN A 170 -6.70 11.01 12.08
C ASN A 170 -7.87 10.98 13.07
N ALA A 171 -9.09 10.74 12.61
CA ALA A 171 -10.27 10.61 13.46
C ALA A 171 -10.17 9.39 14.40
N CYS A 172 -9.74 8.24 13.87
CA CYS A 172 -9.45 7.03 14.66
C CYS A 172 -8.36 7.27 15.72
N LEU A 173 -7.26 7.94 15.36
CA LEU A 173 -6.21 8.26 16.32
C LEU A 173 -6.68 9.21 17.42
N LYS A 174 -7.55 10.18 17.10
CA LYS A 174 -8.18 11.07 18.08
C LYS A 174 -9.09 10.29 19.04
N SER A 175 -9.87 9.33 18.54
CA SER A 175 -10.77 8.53 19.39
C SER A 175 -10.02 7.55 20.31
N LEU A 176 -8.81 7.12 19.94
CA LEU A 176 -7.92 6.34 20.80
C LEU A 176 -7.43 7.10 22.06
N GLY A 177 -7.55 8.43 22.06
CA GLY A 177 -7.06 9.29 23.14
C GLY A 177 -5.53 9.42 23.19
N PRO A 178 -4.97 10.10 24.21
CA PRO A 178 -3.54 10.32 24.34
C PRO A 178 -2.77 9.04 24.70
N PRO A 179 -1.44 9.01 24.49
CA PRO A 179 -0.58 7.97 25.02
C PRO A 179 -0.80 7.79 26.51
N THR A 180 -1.27 6.61 26.89
CA THR A 180 -1.56 6.31 28.28
C THR A 180 -0.23 6.03 28.96
N ALA A 181 0.04 6.69 30.09
CA ALA A 181 1.16 6.31 30.96
C ALA A 181 0.99 4.83 31.38
N PRO A 182 2.09 4.09 31.63
CA PRO A 182 1.99 2.71 32.08
C PRO A 182 1.16 2.67 33.38
N CYS A 183 -0.04 2.12 33.28
CA CYS A 183 -1.00 1.93 34.35
C CYS A 183 -1.20 0.42 34.53
N MET A 184 -1.57 0.01 35.75
CA MET A 184 -1.76 -1.37 36.26
C MET A 184 -2.60 -2.32 35.36
N PHE A 185 -3.26 -1.80 34.31
CA PHE A 185 -3.93 -2.57 33.26
C PHE A 185 -3.03 -2.73 32.02
N GLU A 186 -1.87 -3.37 32.21
CA GLU A 186 -0.78 -3.47 31.23
C GLU A 186 -1.22 -3.98 29.85
N ASN A 187 -2.17 -4.90 29.79
CA ASN A 187 -2.60 -5.50 28.52
C ASN A 187 -3.47 -4.58 27.65
N VAL A 188 -4.35 -3.77 28.26
CA VAL A 188 -5.23 -2.85 27.52
C VAL A 188 -4.43 -1.64 27.04
N SER A 189 -3.51 -1.14 27.86
CA SER A 189 -2.59 -0.07 27.46
C SER A 189 -1.64 -0.52 26.36
N LEU A 190 -1.14 -1.77 26.42
CA LEU A 190 -0.29 -2.35 25.37
C LEU A 190 -1.03 -2.46 24.04
N ARG A 191 -2.22 -3.08 24.00
CA ARG A 191 -2.98 -3.23 22.74
C ARG A 191 -3.36 -1.87 22.14
N ARG A 192 -3.71 -0.91 22.98
CA ARG A 192 -3.96 0.47 22.52
C ARG A 192 -2.71 1.11 21.92
N GLN A 193 -1.54 0.90 22.52
CA GLN A 193 -0.29 1.39 21.97
C GLN A 193 0.04 0.71 20.63
N GLN A 194 -0.15 -0.60 20.53
CA GLN A 194 0.02 -1.35 19.29
C GLN A 194 -0.90 -0.85 18.17
N THR A 195 -2.18 -0.60 18.48
CA THR A 195 -3.11 0.04 17.54
C THR A 195 -2.63 1.42 17.12
N ARG A 196 -2.10 2.23 18.06
CA ARG A 196 -1.55 3.54 17.71
C ARG A 196 -0.35 3.42 16.77
N ASP A 197 0.58 2.50 17.05
CA ASP A 197 1.78 2.30 16.22
C ASP A 197 1.39 1.88 14.80
N LEU A 198 0.42 0.98 14.66
CA LEU A 198 -0.14 0.57 13.37
C LEU A 198 -0.74 1.75 12.61
N LEU A 199 -1.71 2.45 13.22
CA LEU A 199 -2.42 3.56 12.58
C LEU A 199 -1.47 4.71 12.21
N THR A 200 -0.50 5.01 13.07
CA THR A 200 0.49 6.07 12.81
C THR A 200 1.43 5.68 11.66
N GLY A 201 1.79 4.39 11.58
CA GLY A 201 2.56 3.82 10.47
C GLY A 201 1.86 3.96 9.13
N GLU A 202 0.62 3.48 9.03
CA GLU A 202 -0.18 3.56 7.80
C GLU A 202 -0.50 5.01 7.42
N LEU A 203 -0.79 5.87 8.39
CA LEU A 203 -0.99 7.30 8.18
C LEU A 203 0.26 7.98 7.59
N ARG A 204 1.45 7.62 8.07
CA ARG A 204 2.73 8.12 7.52
C ARG A 204 2.88 7.73 6.05
N VAL A 205 2.59 6.47 5.72
CA VAL A 205 2.60 5.98 4.34
C VAL A 205 1.63 6.78 3.46
N LEU A 206 0.37 6.94 3.88
CA LEU A 206 -0.65 7.70 3.13
C LEU A 206 -0.26 9.17 2.92
N LYS A 207 0.31 9.82 3.95
CA LYS A 207 0.80 11.21 3.86
C LYS A 207 1.95 11.33 2.88
N SER A 208 2.91 10.40 2.90
CA SER A 208 4.04 10.40 1.96
C SER A 208 3.56 10.23 0.50
N ALA A 209 2.61 9.33 0.25
CA ALA A 209 2.04 9.12 -1.07
C ALA A 209 1.23 10.34 -1.56
N SER A 210 0.44 10.95 -0.67
CA SER A 210 -0.28 12.19 -0.95
C SER A 210 0.64 13.35 -1.31
N ALA A 211 1.75 13.52 -0.56
CA ALA A 211 2.75 14.54 -0.84
C ALA A 211 3.42 14.34 -2.21
N TRP A 212 3.75 13.08 -2.54
CA TRP A 212 4.30 12.73 -3.85
C TRP A 212 3.32 13.05 -4.99
N LEU A 213 2.04 12.70 -4.83
CA LEU A 213 1.00 12.98 -5.83
C LEU A 213 0.82 14.49 -6.07
N LYS A 214 0.79 15.29 -4.99
CA LYS A 214 0.71 16.76 -5.10
C LYS A 214 1.87 17.32 -5.91
N TYR A 215 3.09 16.97 -5.52
CA TYR A 215 4.30 17.41 -6.21
C TYR A 215 4.35 16.95 -7.67
N TYR A 216 3.90 15.72 -7.96
CA TYR A 216 3.83 15.18 -9.32
C TYR A 216 2.88 16.02 -10.19
N CYS A 217 1.68 16.32 -9.71
CA CYS A 217 0.71 17.16 -10.42
C CYS A 217 1.22 18.59 -10.64
N GLU A 218 1.82 19.20 -9.61
CA GLU A 218 2.37 20.57 -9.67
C GLU A 218 3.45 20.72 -10.76
N ARG A 219 4.19 19.66 -11.07
CA ARG A 219 5.21 19.65 -12.14
C ARG A 219 4.66 19.47 -13.54
N LEU A 220 3.40 19.08 -13.68
CA LEU A 220 2.74 18.86 -14.97
C LEU A 220 1.89 20.05 -15.41
N THR A 221 1.43 20.86 -14.45
CA THR A 221 0.86 22.21 -14.66
C THR A 221 1.93 23.22 -15.06
#